data_AF-A0A316WJY9-F1
#
_entry.id   AF-A0A316WJY9-F1
#
_cell.length_a   1.000
_cell.length_b   1.000
_cell.length_c   1.000
_cell.angle_alpha   90.00
_cell.angle_beta   90.00
_cell.angle_gamma   90.00
#
_symmetry.space_group_name_H-M   'P 1'
#
loop_
_entity.id
_entity.type
_entity.pdbx_description
1 polymer ?
#
loop_
_entity_poly.entity_id
_entity_poly.type
_entity_poly.pdbx_seq_one_letter_code
_entity_poly.pdbx_strand_id
1 'polypeptide(L)'
;MTVSAWLKKAKKLLETFEYEISIKNGSKKMTMAQATSLNELQHEIGSHHGIKQVTYKEGAQTLVEMIAMVESGRKTPPLTAG
;
A
#
# COMPACT_ATOMS: atom_id res chain seq x y z
N MET A 1 -12.73 2.45 5.72
CA MET A 1 -12.81 1.12 5.06
C MET A 1 -12.81 0.05 6.15
N THR A 2 -13.31 -1.16 5.89
CA THR A 2 -13.12 -2.27 6.84
C THR A 2 -11.70 -2.84 6.74
N VAL A 3 -11.19 -3.47 7.79
CA VAL A 3 -9.86 -4.09 7.79
C VAL A 3 -9.71 -5.11 6.65
N SER A 4 -10.72 -5.95 6.41
CA SER A 4 -10.70 -6.96 5.35
C SER A 4 -10.67 -6.34 3.94
N ALA A 5 -11.45 -5.29 3.72
CA ALA A 5 -11.47 -4.55 2.45
C ALA A 5 -10.14 -3.81 2.22
N TRP A 6 -9.56 -3.23 3.27
CA TRP A 6 -8.26 -2.58 3.21
C TRP A 6 -7.17 -3.58 2.86
N LEU A 7 -7.11 -4.72 3.55
CA LEU A 7 -6.13 -5.78 3.29
C LEU A 7 -6.25 -6.33 1.87
N LYS A 8 -7.48 -6.53 1.38
CA LYS A 8 -7.73 -6.97 0.01
C LYS A 8 -7.18 -5.98 -1.02
N LYS A 9 -7.41 -4.68 -0.81
CA LYS A 9 -6.91 -3.62 -1.69
C LYS A 9 -5.38 -3.51 -1.62
N ALA A 10 -4.80 -3.55 -0.42
CA ALA A 10 -3.37 -3.49 -0.20
C ALA A 10 -2.62 -4.68 -0.82
N LYS A 11 -3.11 -5.91 -0.62
CA LYS A 11 -2.51 -7.14 -1.19
C LYS A 11 -2.55 -7.13 -2.71
N LYS A 12 -3.67 -6.71 -3.32
CA LYS A 12 -3.76 -6.56 -4.79
C LYS A 12 -2.77 -5.53 -5.35
N LEU A 13 -2.58 -4.42 -4.63
CA LEU A 13 -1.60 -3.41 -5.04
C LEU A 13 -0.16 -3.94 -4.88
N LEU A 14 0.12 -4.68 -3.81
CA LEU A 14 1.40 -5.33 -3.57
C LEU A 14 1.73 -6.35 -4.67
N GLU A 15 0.79 -7.22 -5.04
CA GLU A 15 0.96 -8.17 -6.17
C GLU A 15 1.34 -7.45 -7.47
N THR A 16 0.71 -6.31 -7.74
CA THR A 16 1.03 -5.47 -8.90
C THR A 16 2.47 -4.95 -8.84
N PHE A 17 2.92 -4.53 -7.66
CA PHE A 17 4.29 -4.04 -7.47
C PHE A 17 5.30 -5.16 -7.58
N GLU A 18 5.04 -6.32 -6.98
CA GLU A 18 5.89 -7.51 -7.07
C GLU A 18 6.03 -8.00 -8.51
N TYR A 19 4.94 -7.99 -9.28
CA TYR A 19 4.97 -8.30 -10.71
C TYR A 19 5.89 -7.34 -11.48
N GLU A 20 5.75 -6.03 -11.30
CA GLU A 20 6.61 -5.04 -11.95
C GLU A 20 8.08 -5.13 -11.48
N ILE A 21 8.30 -5.48 -10.20
CA ILE A 21 9.62 -5.78 -9.66
C ILE A 21 10.23 -6.99 -10.36
N SER A 22 9.47 -8.06 -10.55
CA SER A 22 9.95 -9.30 -11.18
C SER A 22 10.35 -9.10 -12.65
N ILE A 23 9.64 -8.22 -13.39
CA ILE A 23 9.89 -8.02 -14.83
C ILE A 23 10.96 -6.95 -15.08
N LYS A 24 11.04 -5.91 -14.25
CA LYS A 24 11.88 -4.72 -14.50
C LYS A 24 12.82 -4.36 -13.36
N ASN A 25 13.08 -5.30 -12.44
CA ASN A 25 13.87 -5.10 -11.23
C ASN A 25 13.35 -3.94 -10.33
N GLY A 26 12.12 -3.47 -10.56
CA GLY A 26 11.40 -2.51 -9.72
C GLY A 26 11.99 -1.11 -9.61
N SER A 27 12.98 -0.76 -10.43
CA SER A 27 13.61 0.57 -10.45
C SER A 27 12.75 1.65 -11.11
N LYS A 28 11.74 1.24 -11.88
CA LYS A 28 10.78 2.14 -12.48
C LYS A 28 9.90 2.76 -11.37
N LYS A 29 9.61 4.05 -11.50
CA LYS A 29 8.58 4.72 -10.71
C LYS A 29 7.22 4.09 -10.97
N MET A 30 6.42 3.93 -9.92
CA MET A 30 5.04 3.52 -10.07
C MET A 30 4.25 4.57 -10.87
N THR A 31 3.15 4.14 -11.49
CA THR A 31 2.22 5.03 -12.18
C THR A 31 1.52 5.97 -11.18
N MET A 32 0.97 7.10 -11.66
CA MET A 32 0.16 7.99 -10.81
C MET A 32 -1.04 7.26 -10.19
N ALA A 33 -1.72 6.39 -10.94
CA ALA A 33 -2.87 5.64 -10.41
C ALA A 33 -2.48 4.74 -9.24
N GLN A 34 -1.31 4.10 -9.31
CA GLN A 34 -0.76 3.30 -8.21
C GLN A 34 -0.32 4.16 -7.03
N ALA A 35 0.30 5.31 -7.28
CA ALA A 35 0.68 6.26 -6.23
C ALA A 35 -0.56 6.81 -5.50
N THR A 36 -1.64 7.12 -6.22
CA THR A 36 -2.93 7.49 -5.65
C THR A 36 -3.51 6.36 -4.80
N SER A 37 -3.49 5.13 -5.31
CA SER A 37 -3.98 3.95 -4.57
C SER A 37 -3.19 3.71 -3.28
N LEU A 38 -1.86 3.89 -3.32
CA LEU A 38 -0.99 3.79 -2.15
C LEU A 38 -1.30 4.89 -1.13
N ASN A 39 -1.49 6.12 -1.60
CA ASN A 39 -1.85 7.27 -0.76
C ASN A 39 -3.22 7.09 -0.10
N GLU A 40 -4.21 6.58 -0.82
CA GLU A 40 -5.52 6.23 -0.25
C GLU A 40 -5.38 5.21 0.89
N LEU A 41 -4.60 4.14 0.68
CA LEU A 41 -4.35 3.14 1.71
C LEU A 41 -3.63 3.72 2.94
N GLN A 42 -2.67 4.62 2.74
CA GLN A 42 -1.98 5.34 3.81
C GLN A 42 -2.94 6.22 4.60
N HIS A 43 -3.77 7.01 3.90
CA HIS A 43 -4.74 7.89 4.53
C HIS A 43 -5.77 7.11 5.36
N GLU A 44 -6.21 5.95 4.85
CA GLU A 44 -7.14 5.06 5.54
C GLU A 44 -6.59 4.39 6.81
N ILE A 45 -5.27 4.44 7.06
CA ILE A 45 -4.63 4.03 8.33
C ILE A 45 -4.09 5.22 9.14
N GLY A 46 -4.57 6.43 8.83
CA GLY A 46 -4.21 7.67 9.53
C GLY A 46 -2.85 8.24 9.14
N SER A 47 -2.17 7.67 8.14
CA SER A 47 -0.90 8.15 7.63
C SER A 47 -1.12 9.23 6.57
N HIS A 48 -0.67 10.45 6.86
CA HIS A 48 -0.80 11.59 5.96
C HIS A 48 0.53 11.88 5.27
N HIS A 49 0.92 11.01 4.36
CA HIS A 49 1.96 11.32 3.39
C HIS A 49 1.25 11.70 2.09
N GLY A 50 1.55 12.86 1.51
CA GLY A 50 0.99 13.23 0.21
C GLY A 50 1.41 12.25 -0.88
N ILE A 51 0.77 12.34 -2.05
CA ILE A 51 1.03 11.44 -3.19
C ILE A 51 2.50 11.57 -3.62
N LYS A 52 3.27 10.48 -3.46
CA LYS A 52 4.65 10.37 -3.94
C LYS A 52 4.77 9.22 -4.93
N GLN A 53 5.28 9.50 -6.13
CA GLN A 53 5.64 8.49 -7.11
C GLN A 53 7.01 7.88 -6.78
N VAL A 54 7.02 7.02 -5.76
CA VAL A 54 8.21 6.23 -5.40
C VAL A 54 8.41 5.08 -6.40
N THR A 55 9.55 4.42 -6.34
CA THR A 55 9.80 3.21 -7.14
C THR A 55 8.87 2.07 -6.71
N TYR A 56 8.66 1.09 -7.59
CA TYR A 56 7.89 -0.10 -7.21
C TYR A 56 8.48 -0.83 -6.00
N LYS A 57 9.81 -0.87 -5.85
CA LYS A 57 10.49 -1.46 -4.67
C LYS A 57 10.16 -0.72 -3.38
N GLU A 58 10.31 0.60 -3.36
CA GLU A 58 10.00 1.42 -2.18
C GLU A 58 8.50 1.34 -1.83
N GLY A 59 7.63 1.35 -2.85
CA GLY A 59 6.19 1.18 -2.70
C GLY A 59 5.82 -0.18 -2.10
N ALA A 60 6.48 -1.26 -2.55
CA ALA A 60 6.24 -2.61 -2.05
C ALA A 60 6.68 -2.75 -0.59
N GLN A 61 7.87 -2.25 -0.23
CA GLN A 61 8.32 -2.21 1.17
C GLN A 61 7.32 -1.47 2.07
N THR A 62 6.87 -0.29 1.62
CA THR A 62 5.86 0.49 2.35
C THR A 62 4.56 -0.30 2.54
N LEU A 63 4.07 -0.97 1.50
CA LEU A 63 2.85 -1.79 1.60
C LEU A 63 3.00 -2.97 2.55
N VAL A 64 4.14 -3.67 2.52
CA VAL A 64 4.41 -4.80 3.42
C VAL A 64 4.39 -4.34 4.88
N GLU A 65 5.04 -3.22 5.19
CA GLU A 65 5.03 -2.65 6.54
C GLU A 65 3.62 -2.26 6.99
N MET A 66 2.85 -1.60 6.12
CA MET A 66 1.46 -1.22 6.42
C MET A 66 0.55 -2.43 6.62
N ILE A 67 0.66 -3.46 5.78
CA ILE A 67 -0.08 -4.70 5.93
C ILE A 67 0.24 -5.36 7.27
N ALA A 68 1.51 -5.47 7.64
CA ALA A 68 1.91 -6.01 8.94
C ALA A 68 1.36 -5.17 10.12
N MET A 69 1.32 -3.85 10.00
CA MET A 69 0.72 -2.97 11.02
C MET A 69 -0.79 -3.18 11.16
N VAL A 70 -1.51 -3.38 10.06
CA VAL A 70 -2.96 -3.63 10.05
C VAL A 70 -3.27 -5.04 10.56
N GLU A 71 -2.54 -6.06 10.12
CA GLU A 71 -2.71 -7.45 10.58
C GLU A 71 -2.38 -7.61 12.07
N SER A 72 -1.43 -6.84 12.61
CA SER A 72 -1.10 -6.84 14.05
C SER A 72 -2.02 -5.96 14.91
N GLY A 73 -2.98 -5.24 14.31
CA GLY A 73 -3.88 -4.33 15.03
C GLY A 73 -3.20 -3.08 15.61
N ARG A 74 -1.95 -2.78 15.23
CA ARG A 74 -1.13 -1.70 15.81
C ARG A 74 -1.44 -0.30 15.23
N LYS A 75 -1.98 -0.20 14.02
CA LYS A 75 -2.45 1.07 13.42
C LYS A 75 -3.79 0.88 12.74
N THR A 76 -4.87 1.10 13.49
CA THR A 76 -6.25 0.90 13.03
C THR A 76 -7.21 2.10 13.14
N PRO A 77 -6.82 3.35 13.44
CA PRO A 77 -7.70 4.48 13.10
C PRO A 77 -7.42 4.95 11.66
N PRO A 78 -8.41 5.15 10.76
CA PRO A 78 -9.87 4.98 10.84
C PRO A 78 -10.45 3.67 10.22
N LEU A 79 -9.80 2.51 10.39
CA LEU A 79 -10.33 1.24 9.87
C LEU A 79 -11.36 0.64 10.83
N THR A 80 -12.54 0.28 10.31
CA THR A 80 -13.55 -0.43 11.10
C THR A 80 -13.27 -1.93 11.07
N ALA A 81 -13.56 -2.64 12.16
CA ALA A 81 -13.55 -4.10 12.14
C ALA A 81 -14.57 -4.62 11.10
N GLY A 82 -14.21 -5.68 10.38
CA GLY A 82 -15.03 -6.27 9.31
C GLY A 82 -14.22 -6.59 8.07
#